data_AF-A0A7S4VSE6-F1
#
_entry.id   AF-A0A7S4VSE6-F1
#
_cell.length_a   1.000
_cell.length_b   1.000
_cell.length_c   1.000
_cell.angle_alpha   90.00
_cell.angle_beta   90.00
_cell.angle_gamma   90.00
#
_symmetry.space_group_name_H-M   'P 1'
#
loop_
_entity.id
_entity.type
_entity.pdbx_description
1 polymer ?
#
loop_
_entity_poly.entity_id
_entity_poly.type
_entity_poly.pdbx_seq_one_letter_code
_entity_poly.pdbx_strand_id
1 'polypeptide(L)'
;GSGGSGSGRPLGGVVLPLEHVARRCGGSLYYMWLPLEAAQQTGQGGGALPQGSHGSEAQGLELFDRALRTAARDPRLPLACLSLCQADSPQAERERYEFSAEAPERGFRFYGLLQSHSQHSRLLQALYRQSRSGRSAGAEVDRAPQMLPQLRDALVDSWACIGQARGSQAYSRQDTPVSELAAVGEGVDPRRAWDTPLPSGAVDAGAAPPEDASRLRADIETTTKEANTRINQASDAIRTLRERLSAKQAEHERLKKETALVRRDADALETENEQLRLRLERRARELGSPGERDEEVRRLRREVGVLGEQKEALVLILEDLYGAKQQQQQQQQQQPGVPQAGGPGNGTAGKPLSAACPPAGCAVDTPPPGALMGAPSAPEPAAETWTNLLPRPSELFASGVLEDLR
;
A
#
# COMPACT_ATOMS: atom_id res chain seq x y z
N GLY A 1 24.14 19.12 5.68
CA GLY A 1 23.95 20.25 4.76
C GLY A 1 22.48 20.59 4.70
N SER A 2 22.10 21.80 5.11
CA SER A 2 20.74 22.32 4.91
C SER A 2 20.77 23.23 3.68
N GLY A 3 19.86 23.00 2.73
CA GLY A 3 19.91 23.69 1.44
C GLY A 3 18.90 23.16 0.45
N GLY A 4 17.65 23.00 0.89
CA GLY A 4 16.54 22.63 0.01
C GLY A 4 15.23 22.95 0.71
N SER A 5 14.70 24.16 0.48
CA SER A 5 13.39 24.62 0.96
C SER A 5 12.25 23.91 0.20
N GLY A 6 12.28 22.58 0.13
CA GLY A 6 11.10 21.81 -0.19
C GLY A 6 10.17 21.88 1.01
N SER A 7 9.03 22.56 0.88
CA SER A 7 8.01 22.70 1.92
C SER A 7 7.25 21.39 2.17
N GLY A 8 7.97 20.29 2.37
CA GLY A 8 7.39 19.02 2.77
C GLY A 8 6.94 19.12 4.22
N ARG A 9 5.64 18.88 4.47
CA ARG A 9 5.16 18.69 5.84
C ARG A 9 5.84 17.42 6.39
N PRO A 10 6.50 17.46 7.55
CA PRO A 10 7.07 16.27 8.15
C PRO A 10 5.94 15.27 8.45
N LEU A 11 6.06 14.04 7.94
CA LEU A 11 5.07 12.97 8.13
C LEU A 11 5.08 12.41 9.56
N GLY A 12 6.19 12.60 10.26
CA GLY A 12 6.43 12.09 11.62
C GLY A 12 7.92 11.87 11.85
N GLY A 13 8.27 11.46 13.07
CA GLY A 13 9.65 11.13 13.45
C GLY A 13 9.77 9.73 14.04
N VAL A 14 10.97 9.17 13.97
CA VAL A 14 11.35 7.97 14.72
C VAL A 14 12.62 8.31 15.49
N VAL A 15 12.58 8.11 16.81
CA VAL A 15 13.75 8.29 17.69
C VAL A 15 14.36 6.92 17.95
N LEU A 16 15.65 6.78 17.64
CA LEU A 16 16.39 5.53 17.76
C LEU A 16 17.51 5.66 18.81
N PRO A 17 17.39 5.00 19.98
CA PRO A 17 18.49 4.94 20.95
C PRO A 17 19.56 3.96 20.44
N LEU A 18 20.53 4.46 19.68
CA LEU A 18 21.54 3.64 18.99
C LEU A 18 22.34 2.74 19.95
N GLU A 19 22.64 3.19 21.16
CA GLU A 19 23.33 2.37 22.16
C GLU A 19 22.52 1.14 22.58
N HIS A 20 21.21 1.31 22.76
CA HIS A 20 20.30 0.22 23.13
C HIS A 20 20.05 -0.73 21.97
N VAL A 21 19.90 -0.18 20.76
CA VAL A 21 19.87 -0.97 19.53
C VAL A 21 21.13 -1.82 19.42
N ALA A 22 22.31 -1.25 19.70
CA ALA A 22 23.56 -1.98 19.65
C ALA A 22 23.62 -3.12 20.67
N ARG A 23 23.22 -2.86 21.92
CA ARG A 23 23.21 -3.87 22.98
C ARG A 23 22.16 -4.97 22.77
N ARG A 24 20.95 -4.61 22.34
CA ARG A 24 19.81 -5.53 22.25
C ARG A 24 19.77 -6.31 20.94
N CYS A 25 20.15 -5.68 19.84
CA CYS A 25 20.03 -6.24 18.50
C CYS A 25 21.39 -6.60 17.90
N GLY A 26 22.46 -6.60 18.70
CA GLY A 26 23.82 -6.95 18.24
C GLY A 26 24.43 -5.93 17.28
N GLY A 27 23.98 -4.67 17.32
CA GLY A 27 24.54 -3.60 16.48
C GLY A 27 23.93 -3.44 15.10
N SER A 28 22.96 -4.29 14.72
CA SER A 28 22.26 -4.17 13.45
C SER A 28 20.75 -4.37 13.63
N LEU A 29 19.95 -3.63 12.86
CA LEU A 29 18.51 -3.80 12.69
C LEU A 29 18.24 -4.10 11.22
N TYR A 30 17.49 -5.15 10.91
CA TYR A 30 17.15 -5.45 9.52
C TYR A 30 15.64 -5.40 9.34
N TYR A 31 15.19 -4.55 8.42
CA TYR A 31 13.81 -4.51 7.89
C TYR A 31 12.73 -4.36 8.97
N MET A 32 13.00 -3.51 9.94
CA MET A 32 12.18 -3.33 11.13
C MET A 32 11.15 -2.23 10.93
N TRP A 33 9.87 -2.55 11.18
CA TRP A 33 8.77 -1.59 11.10
C TRP A 33 8.59 -0.87 12.43
N LEU A 34 8.58 0.46 12.40
CA LEU A 34 8.43 1.31 13.58
C LEU A 34 7.32 2.35 13.34
N PRO A 35 6.44 2.60 14.31
CA PRO A 35 5.42 3.64 14.18
C PRO A 35 6.07 5.01 14.06
N LEU A 36 5.61 5.80 13.10
CA LEU A 36 5.91 7.21 12.98
C LEU A 36 5.18 7.94 14.09
N GLU A 37 5.93 8.57 14.98
CA GLU A 37 5.35 9.50 15.93
C GLU A 37 4.84 10.70 15.14
N ALA A 38 3.54 10.99 15.25
CA ALA A 38 2.99 12.20 14.69
C ALA A 38 3.86 13.36 15.15
N ALA A 39 4.25 14.25 14.23
CA ALA A 39 4.90 15.50 14.59
C ALA A 39 3.91 16.27 15.46
N GLN A 40 3.93 16.00 16.77
CA GLN A 40 3.18 16.75 17.76
C GLN A 40 3.60 18.17 17.47
N GLN A 41 2.61 18.99 17.12
CA GLN A 41 2.84 20.34 16.65
C GLN A 41 3.54 21.11 17.78
N THR A 42 4.86 21.06 17.81
CA THR A 42 5.76 21.84 18.67
C THR A 42 5.71 23.33 18.31
N GLY A 43 4.68 23.75 17.55
CA GLY A 43 4.49 25.09 17.03
C GLY A 43 3.79 26.07 17.98
N GLN A 44 3.38 25.68 19.19
CA GLN A 44 2.79 26.64 20.14
C GLN A 44 3.33 26.45 21.56
N GLY A 45 4.63 26.71 21.70
CA GLY A 45 5.27 26.85 22.99
C GLY A 45 6.74 26.51 22.85
N GLY A 46 7.56 27.51 22.55
CA GLY A 46 9.02 27.41 22.47
C GLY A 46 9.68 27.10 23.82
N GLY A 47 9.24 26.04 24.48
CA GLY A 47 9.97 25.41 25.57
C GLY A 47 11.07 24.57 24.95
N ALA A 48 12.31 25.00 25.18
CA ALA A 48 13.50 24.24 24.84
C ALA A 48 13.31 22.76 25.20
N LEU A 49 13.76 21.86 24.30
CA LEU A 49 13.99 20.46 24.61
C LEU A 49 14.53 20.37 26.05
N PRO A 50 13.95 19.57 26.95
CA PRO A 50 14.43 19.42 28.32
C PRO A 50 15.81 18.73 28.30
N GLN A 51 16.83 19.51 27.97
CA GLN A 51 18.23 19.16 28.09
C GLN A 51 18.54 19.08 29.58
N GLY A 52 18.72 17.87 30.12
CA GLY A 52 19.43 17.70 31.39
C GLY A 52 18.81 16.78 32.43
N SER A 53 17.65 16.16 32.19
CA SER A 53 17.16 15.12 33.10
C SER A 53 17.76 13.77 32.71
N HIS A 54 18.74 13.26 33.49
CA HIS A 54 19.28 11.91 33.35
C HIS A 54 18.21 10.79 33.43
N GLY A 55 16.98 11.11 33.87
CA GLY A 55 15.84 10.18 33.78
C GLY A 55 15.26 10.00 32.36
N SER A 56 15.65 10.85 31.40
CA SER A 56 15.13 10.82 30.02
C SER A 56 15.66 9.64 29.20
N GLU A 57 16.83 9.09 29.54
CA GLU A 57 17.43 8.01 28.75
C GLU A 57 16.64 6.71 28.92
N ALA A 58 16.37 6.30 30.18
CA ALA A 58 15.56 5.13 30.49
C ALA A 58 14.16 5.19 29.82
N GLN A 59 13.56 6.38 29.79
CA GLN A 59 12.27 6.60 29.13
C GLN A 59 12.38 6.40 27.61
N GLY A 60 13.46 6.86 26.96
CA GLY A 60 13.70 6.62 25.54
C GLY A 60 13.84 5.13 25.19
N LEU A 61 14.45 4.34 26.08
CA LEU A 61 14.59 2.89 25.92
C LEU A 61 13.24 2.18 25.97
N GLU A 62 12.41 2.52 26.95
CA GLU A 62 11.07 1.96 27.09
C GLU A 62 10.16 2.36 25.93
N LEU A 63 10.28 3.60 25.44
CA LEU A 63 9.56 4.09 24.28
C LEU A 63 9.94 3.32 23.01
N PHE A 64 11.23 3.05 22.79
CA PHE A 64 11.68 2.23 21.66
C PHE A 64 11.12 0.80 21.75
N ASP A 65 11.24 0.14 22.90
CA ASP A 65 10.70 -1.21 23.11
C ASP A 65 9.17 -1.25 22.96
N ARG A 66 8.48 -0.19 23.41
CA ARG A 66 7.05 -0.02 23.20
C ARG A 66 6.73 0.13 21.72
N ALA A 67 7.46 0.97 20.99
CA ALA A 67 7.29 1.18 19.56
C ALA A 67 7.44 -0.13 18.77
N LEU A 68 8.43 -0.96 19.10
CA LEU A 68 8.60 -2.29 18.51
C LEU A 68 7.39 -3.20 18.72
N ARG A 69 6.89 -3.27 19.95
CA ARG A 69 5.70 -4.08 20.27
C ARG A 69 4.44 -3.51 19.62
N THR A 70 4.32 -2.18 19.57
CA THR A 70 3.18 -1.49 18.97
C THR A 70 3.13 -1.70 17.45
N ALA A 71 4.27 -1.69 16.75
CA ALA A 71 4.32 -1.94 15.32
C ALA A 71 3.72 -3.30 14.94
N ALA A 72 4.01 -4.34 15.74
CA ALA A 72 3.48 -5.67 15.53
C ALA A 72 1.98 -5.79 15.91
N ARG A 73 1.53 -4.99 16.89
CA ARG A 73 0.14 -5.03 17.40
C ARG A 73 -0.84 -4.24 16.54
N ASP A 74 -0.44 -3.06 16.05
CA ASP A 74 -1.31 -2.22 15.23
C ASP A 74 -0.62 -1.79 13.93
N PRO A 75 -0.72 -2.60 12.87
CA PRO A 75 -0.12 -2.26 11.59
C PRO A 75 -0.88 -1.14 10.85
N ARG A 76 -2.01 -0.64 11.38
CA ARG A 76 -2.75 0.47 10.77
C ARG A 76 -2.12 1.82 11.03
N LEU A 77 -1.20 1.90 12.00
CA LEU A 77 -0.44 3.11 12.28
C LEU A 77 0.48 3.44 11.09
N PRO A 78 0.80 4.72 10.85
CA PRO A 78 1.82 5.05 9.87
C PRO A 78 3.15 4.47 10.34
N LEU A 79 3.72 3.52 9.60
CA LEU A 79 4.98 2.86 9.96
C LEU A 79 6.10 3.27 8.98
N ALA A 80 7.33 3.31 9.48
CA ALA A 80 8.54 3.37 8.68
C ALA A 80 9.30 2.05 8.80
N CYS A 81 9.80 1.53 7.67
CA CYS A 81 10.70 0.37 7.66
C CYS A 81 12.14 0.85 7.66
N LEU A 82 12.92 0.45 8.67
CA LEU A 82 14.31 0.85 8.85
C LEU A 82 15.23 -0.37 8.86
N SER A 83 16.37 -0.23 8.20
CA SER A 83 17.51 -1.13 8.31
C SER A 83 18.73 -0.32 8.74
N LEU A 84 19.38 -0.76 9.82
CA LEU A 84 20.64 -0.23 10.34
C LEU A 84 21.66 -1.35 10.33
N CYS A 85 22.82 -1.10 9.72
CA CYS A 85 23.92 -2.06 9.71
C CYS A 85 25.16 -1.39 10.28
N GLN A 86 26.00 -2.15 10.99
CA GLN A 86 27.34 -1.67 11.34
C GLN A 86 28.12 -1.35 10.07
N ALA A 87 28.78 -0.18 10.03
CA ALA A 87 29.49 0.28 8.84
C ALA A 87 30.59 -0.68 8.38
N ASP A 88 31.21 -1.39 9.33
CA ASP A 88 32.34 -2.31 9.08
C ASP A 88 31.89 -3.73 8.72
N SER A 89 30.58 -3.99 8.67
CA SER A 89 30.07 -5.32 8.30
C SER A 89 30.13 -5.52 6.77
N PRO A 90 30.61 -6.68 6.28
CA PRO A 90 30.62 -6.98 4.84
C PRO A 90 29.20 -7.06 4.25
N GLN A 91 28.18 -7.29 5.09
CA GLN A 91 26.78 -7.22 4.68
C GLN A 91 26.34 -5.77 4.45
N ALA A 92 26.86 -4.83 5.26
CA ALA A 92 26.55 -3.41 5.11
C ALA A 92 27.06 -2.86 3.78
N GLU A 93 28.20 -3.33 3.26
CA GLU A 93 28.67 -2.96 1.93
C GLU A 93 27.70 -3.36 0.82
N ARG A 94 27.09 -4.55 0.93
CA ARG A 94 26.14 -5.08 -0.07
C ARG A 94 24.79 -4.36 -0.02
N GLU A 95 24.32 -4.04 1.18
CA GLU A 95 23.02 -3.41 1.43
C GLU A 95 23.11 -1.88 1.55
N ARG A 96 24.28 -1.28 1.32
CA ARG A 96 24.46 0.17 1.42
C ARG A 96 23.58 0.88 0.40
N TYR A 97 22.79 1.84 0.90
CA TYR A 97 22.04 2.71 0.02
C TYR A 97 22.94 3.65 -0.77
N GLU A 98 23.03 3.40 -2.08
CA GLU A 98 23.65 4.29 -3.05
C GLU A 98 22.57 4.96 -3.89
N PHE A 99 22.43 6.28 -3.70
CA PHE A 99 21.45 7.07 -4.44
C PHE A 99 21.68 7.02 -5.97
N SER A 100 22.93 6.79 -6.39
CA SER A 100 23.36 6.68 -7.79
C SER A 100 23.20 5.30 -8.41
N ALA A 101 22.86 4.24 -7.64
CA ALA A 101 22.72 2.90 -8.18
C ALA A 101 21.62 2.83 -9.25
N GLU A 102 21.81 2.03 -10.29
CA GLU A 102 20.79 1.85 -11.34
C GLU A 102 19.58 1.06 -10.83
N ALA A 103 18.40 1.23 -11.46
CA ALA A 103 17.17 0.53 -11.06
C ALA A 103 17.31 -1.00 -10.89
N PRO A 104 17.97 -1.76 -11.81
CA PRO A 104 18.16 -3.20 -11.62
C PRO A 104 19.06 -3.53 -10.42
N GLU A 105 20.09 -2.72 -10.16
CA GLU A 105 20.99 -2.92 -9.02
C GLU A 105 20.29 -2.68 -7.68
N ARG A 106 19.41 -1.66 -7.62
CA ARG A 106 18.57 -1.42 -6.43
C ARG A 106 17.69 -2.62 -6.10
N GLY A 107 17.13 -3.28 -7.11
CA GLY A 107 16.31 -4.48 -6.92
C GLY A 107 17.07 -5.63 -6.26
N PHE A 108 18.33 -5.82 -6.64
CA PHE A 108 19.18 -6.86 -6.06
C PHE A 108 19.66 -6.49 -4.65
N ARG A 109 20.13 -5.26 -4.44
CA ARG A 109 20.69 -4.80 -3.16
C ARG A 109 19.64 -4.69 -2.05
N PHE A 110 18.42 -4.31 -2.39
CA PHE A 110 17.33 -4.12 -1.42
C PHE A 110 16.28 -5.23 -1.47
N TYR A 111 16.65 -6.43 -1.94
CA TYR A 111 15.70 -7.54 -2.07
C TYR A 111 14.99 -7.85 -0.74
N GLY A 112 15.73 -7.88 0.38
CA GLY A 112 15.14 -8.11 1.70
C GLY A 112 14.16 -7.02 2.14
N LEU A 113 14.45 -5.75 1.80
CA LEU A 113 13.56 -4.62 2.08
C LEU A 113 12.28 -4.72 1.24
N LEU A 114 12.41 -5.02 -0.05
CA LEU A 114 11.29 -5.22 -0.96
C LEU A 114 10.43 -6.40 -0.52
N GLN A 115 11.05 -7.48 -0.04
CA GLN A 115 10.35 -8.64 0.51
C GLN A 115 9.58 -8.27 1.78
N SER A 116 10.21 -7.56 2.73
CA SER A 116 9.55 -7.06 3.94
C SER A 116 8.36 -6.13 3.61
N HIS A 117 8.53 -5.25 2.61
CA HIS A 117 7.44 -4.40 2.11
C HIS A 117 6.30 -5.20 1.49
N SER A 118 6.61 -6.21 0.68
CA SER A 118 5.60 -7.12 0.10
C SER A 118 4.82 -7.86 1.20
N GLN A 119 5.52 -8.37 2.22
CA GLN A 119 4.91 -9.05 3.36
C GLN A 119 3.99 -8.13 4.14
N HIS A 120 4.46 -6.92 4.49
CA HIS A 120 3.66 -5.94 5.19
C HIS A 120 2.41 -5.53 4.38
N SER A 121 2.54 -5.34 3.06
CA SER A 121 1.40 -5.07 2.18
C SER A 121 0.35 -6.19 2.20
N ARG A 122 0.78 -7.47 2.15
CA ARG A 122 -0.14 -8.61 2.24
C ARG A 122 -0.85 -8.68 3.60
N LEU A 123 -0.13 -8.41 4.69
CA LEU A 123 -0.71 -8.33 6.03
C LEU A 123 -1.78 -7.24 6.11
N LEU A 124 -1.49 -6.04 5.61
CA LEU A 124 -2.46 -4.94 5.56
C LEU A 124 -3.69 -5.30 4.74
N GLN A 125 -3.51 -5.94 3.58
CA GLN A 125 -4.62 -6.42 2.75
C GLN A 125 -5.48 -7.45 3.50
N ALA A 126 -4.86 -8.40 4.21
CA ALA A 126 -5.58 -9.39 5.00
C ALA A 126 -6.40 -8.76 6.13
N LEU A 127 -5.80 -7.83 6.89
CA LEU A 127 -6.48 -7.11 7.97
C LEU A 127 -7.59 -6.20 7.43
N TYR A 128 -7.38 -5.56 6.28
CA TYR A 128 -8.41 -4.79 5.61
C TYR A 128 -9.59 -5.69 5.22
N ARG A 129 -9.35 -6.86 4.62
CA ARG A 129 -10.40 -7.85 4.31
C ARG A 129 -11.14 -8.29 5.58
N GLN A 130 -10.42 -8.60 6.66
CA GLN A 130 -11.02 -9.00 7.94
C GLN A 130 -11.92 -7.90 8.53
N SER A 131 -11.44 -6.66 8.57
CA SER A 131 -12.20 -5.51 9.08
C SER A 131 -13.51 -5.28 8.28
N ARG A 132 -13.50 -5.60 6.98
CA ARG A 132 -14.67 -5.52 6.11
C ARG A 132 -15.63 -6.67 6.31
N SER A 133 -15.13 -7.91 6.42
CA SER A 133 -15.98 -9.10 6.61
C SER A 133 -16.66 -9.10 7.97
N GLY A 134 -15.97 -8.68 9.04
CA GLY A 134 -16.53 -8.60 10.39
C GLY A 134 -17.67 -7.57 10.51
N ARG A 135 -17.60 -6.46 9.76
CA ARG A 135 -18.70 -5.46 9.70
C ARG A 135 -19.94 -5.97 8.96
N SER A 136 -19.79 -6.93 8.04
CA SER A 136 -20.94 -7.53 7.35
C SER A 136 -21.63 -8.59 8.22
N ALA A 137 -20.89 -9.30 9.09
CA ALA A 137 -21.42 -10.35 9.96
C ALA A 137 -22.16 -9.83 11.21
N GLY A 138 -21.94 -8.57 11.61
CA GLY A 138 -22.63 -7.95 12.75
C GLY A 138 -24.14 -7.70 12.56
N ALA A 139 -24.70 -8.03 11.39
CA ALA A 139 -26.14 -8.01 11.14
C ALA A 139 -26.82 -9.38 11.38
N GLU A 140 -26.06 -10.44 11.67
CA GLU A 140 -26.57 -11.81 11.79
C GLU A 140 -25.88 -12.52 12.98
N VAL A 141 -26.05 -11.97 14.19
CA VAL A 141 -25.27 -12.30 15.41
C VAL A 141 -25.56 -13.71 15.98
N ASP A 142 -26.58 -14.43 15.52
CA ASP A 142 -27.01 -15.68 16.17
C ASP A 142 -26.38 -16.99 15.63
N ARG A 143 -25.37 -16.96 14.74
CA ARG A 143 -24.87 -18.22 14.12
C ARG A 143 -23.35 -18.45 14.04
N ALA A 144 -22.51 -17.66 14.71
CA ALA A 144 -21.08 -17.60 14.39
C ALA A 144 -20.06 -18.09 15.45
N PRO A 145 -20.00 -19.40 15.82
CA PRO A 145 -18.79 -19.95 16.46
C PRO A 145 -17.78 -20.59 15.48
N GLN A 146 -18.12 -20.86 14.21
CA GLN A 146 -17.33 -21.79 13.38
C GLN A 146 -16.33 -21.15 12.38
N MET A 147 -16.26 -19.83 12.23
CA MET A 147 -15.43 -19.20 11.18
C MET A 147 -14.01 -18.74 11.60
N LEU A 148 -13.70 -18.74 12.88
CA LEU A 148 -12.37 -18.34 13.39
C LEU A 148 -11.22 -19.29 13.01
N PRO A 149 -11.39 -20.63 12.91
CA PRO A 149 -10.29 -21.55 12.58
C PRO A 149 -9.72 -21.36 11.17
N GLN A 150 -10.58 -21.23 10.15
CA GLN A 150 -10.16 -21.10 8.75
C GLN A 150 -9.31 -19.85 8.48
N LEU A 151 -9.49 -18.80 9.28
CA LEU A 151 -8.80 -17.53 9.09
C LEU A 151 -7.41 -17.52 9.76
N ARG A 152 -7.28 -18.26 10.87
CA ARG A 152 -5.98 -18.55 11.48
C ARG A 152 -5.12 -19.35 10.51
N ASP A 153 -5.70 -20.34 9.83
CA ASP A 153 -4.98 -21.16 8.85
C ASP A 153 -4.53 -20.34 7.63
N ALA A 154 -5.37 -19.43 7.11
CA ALA A 154 -4.98 -18.56 6.00
C ALA A 154 -3.84 -17.57 6.35
N LEU A 155 -3.81 -17.06 7.58
CA LEU A 155 -2.68 -16.25 8.07
C LEU A 155 -1.45 -17.14 8.24
N VAL A 156 -1.58 -18.29 8.90
CA VAL A 156 -0.48 -19.25 9.09
C VAL A 156 0.11 -19.70 7.75
N ASP A 157 -0.69 -19.92 6.71
CA ASP A 157 -0.24 -20.31 5.36
C ASP A 157 0.51 -19.18 4.64
N SER A 158 0.08 -17.92 4.85
CA SER A 158 0.80 -16.74 4.34
C SER A 158 2.18 -16.61 4.97
N TRP A 159 2.31 -17.01 6.24
CA TRP A 159 3.58 -17.06 6.96
C TRP A 159 4.35 -18.38 6.75
N ALA A 160 3.70 -19.50 6.45
CA ALA A 160 4.34 -20.81 6.25
C ALA A 160 5.10 -20.90 4.91
N CYS A 161 4.67 -20.13 3.90
CA CYS A 161 5.45 -19.91 2.68
C CYS A 161 6.85 -19.33 2.94
N ILE A 162 7.10 -18.77 4.13
CA ILE A 162 8.39 -18.19 4.54
C ILE A 162 9.38 -19.28 5.01
N GLY A 163 8.90 -20.43 5.50
CA GLY A 163 9.75 -21.53 5.96
C GLY A 163 10.16 -22.52 4.87
N GLN A 164 9.38 -22.66 3.79
CA GLN A 164 9.61 -23.70 2.78
C GLN A 164 10.79 -23.44 1.82
N ALA A 165 11.43 -22.26 1.88
CA ALA A 165 12.68 -22.02 1.16
C ALA A 165 13.91 -22.67 1.83
N ARG A 166 13.83 -23.16 3.08
CA ARG A 166 14.88 -23.97 3.70
C ARG A 166 14.32 -24.95 4.74
N GLY A 167 14.25 -26.22 4.36
CA GLY A 167 14.45 -27.35 5.28
C GLY A 167 13.28 -27.75 6.18
N SER A 168 12.61 -28.81 5.76
CA SER A 168 11.61 -29.59 6.50
C SER A 168 12.15 -30.19 7.81
N GLN A 169 11.42 -30.04 8.94
CA GLN A 169 11.36 -31.09 9.97
C GLN A 169 10.09 -30.94 10.82
N ALA A 170 9.26 -31.99 10.75
CA ALA A 170 7.98 -32.11 11.43
C ALA A 170 8.15 -32.54 12.90
N TYR A 171 7.35 -31.94 13.79
CA TYR A 171 6.93 -32.59 15.03
C TYR A 171 5.44 -32.29 15.28
N SER A 172 4.67 -33.37 15.29
CA SER A 172 3.26 -33.45 15.68
C SER A 172 3.15 -33.49 17.21
N ARG A 173 2.24 -32.72 17.81
CA ARG A 173 1.80 -32.95 19.20
C ARG A 173 0.38 -32.43 19.47
N GLN A 174 -0.28 -33.17 20.36
CA GLN A 174 -1.72 -33.41 20.53
C GLN A 174 -2.51 -32.30 21.25
N ASP A 175 -3.82 -32.33 20.99
CA ASP A 175 -4.91 -31.58 21.61
C ASP A 175 -5.09 -31.80 23.12
N THR A 176 -5.62 -30.78 23.81
CA THR A 176 -6.35 -30.90 25.08
C THR A 176 -7.56 -29.95 25.08
N PRO A 177 -8.79 -30.41 25.36
CA PRO A 177 -9.96 -29.54 25.50
C PRO A 177 -10.14 -29.09 26.95
N VAL A 178 -10.55 -27.84 27.16
CA VAL A 178 -10.93 -27.32 28.49
C VAL A 178 -12.39 -26.84 28.46
N SER A 179 -13.19 -27.55 29.26
CA SER A 179 -14.54 -27.32 29.77
C SER A 179 -14.77 -25.89 30.31
N GLU A 180 -15.90 -25.24 30.00
CA GLU A 180 -17.16 -25.27 30.77
C GLU A 180 -17.01 -24.69 32.19
N LEU A 181 -17.31 -23.40 32.38
CA LEU A 181 -17.69 -22.79 33.66
C LEU A 181 -18.10 -21.32 33.47
N ALA A 182 -19.40 -21.02 33.61
CA ALA A 182 -19.95 -19.90 34.39
C ALA A 182 -21.41 -19.63 34.02
N ALA A 183 -22.30 -20.38 34.68
CA ALA A 183 -23.71 -20.03 34.84
C ALA A 183 -23.96 -19.84 36.34
N VAL A 184 -23.86 -18.61 36.85
CA VAL A 184 -24.47 -18.21 38.14
C VAL A 184 -24.72 -16.70 38.07
N GLY A 185 -26.00 -16.31 38.12
CA GLY A 185 -26.44 -14.91 38.15
C GLY A 185 -27.91 -14.88 38.52
N GLU A 186 -28.22 -15.32 39.75
CA GLU A 186 -29.55 -15.29 40.33
C GLU A 186 -30.10 -13.85 40.36
N GLY A 187 -31.27 -13.68 39.75
CA GLY A 187 -32.04 -12.45 39.78
C GLY A 187 -32.61 -12.20 41.17
N VAL A 188 -32.03 -11.26 41.90
CA VAL A 188 -32.65 -10.64 43.08
C VAL A 188 -33.67 -9.63 42.58
N ASP A 189 -34.95 -9.95 42.75
CA ASP A 189 -36.09 -9.12 42.38
C ASP A 189 -36.27 -7.99 43.42
N PRO A 190 -35.97 -6.71 43.09
CA PRO A 190 -35.93 -5.61 44.06
C PRO A 190 -37.31 -5.15 44.56
N ARG A 191 -38.39 -5.82 44.15
CA ARG A 191 -39.78 -5.43 44.46
C ARG A 191 -40.35 -6.01 45.76
N ARG A 192 -39.64 -6.89 46.48
CA ARG A 192 -40.17 -7.54 47.69
C ARG A 192 -39.77 -6.94 49.04
N ALA A 193 -38.97 -5.87 49.08
CA ALA A 193 -38.39 -5.38 50.34
C ALA A 193 -39.25 -4.37 51.15
N TRP A 194 -40.48 -4.07 50.72
CA TRP A 194 -41.23 -2.90 51.23
C TRP A 194 -42.40 -3.30 52.15
N ASP A 195 -42.76 -4.59 52.20
CA ASP A 195 -43.88 -5.11 52.98
C ASP A 195 -43.45 -5.58 54.40
N THR A 196 -42.56 -4.84 55.06
CA THR A 196 -42.26 -5.11 56.47
C THR A 196 -43.18 -4.26 57.34
N PRO A 197 -44.16 -4.85 58.07
CA PRO A 197 -45.08 -4.09 58.91
C PRO A 197 -44.31 -3.44 60.06
N LEU A 198 -44.24 -2.11 60.06
CA LEU A 198 -43.63 -1.32 61.13
C LEU A 198 -44.45 -1.48 62.43
N PRO A 199 -43.78 -1.63 63.58
CA PRO A 199 -44.44 -1.73 64.89
C PRO A 199 -45.13 -0.41 65.25
N SER A 200 -46.42 -0.51 65.55
CA SER A 200 -47.30 0.57 66.00
C SER A 200 -46.87 1.06 67.38
N GLY A 201 -45.87 1.95 67.42
CA GLY A 201 -45.48 2.70 68.60
C GLY A 201 -46.24 4.01 68.65
N ALA A 202 -47.14 4.14 69.61
CA ALA A 202 -47.87 5.36 69.94
C ALA A 202 -46.89 6.47 70.36
N VAL A 203 -46.53 7.34 69.41
CA VAL A 203 -45.84 8.59 69.69
C VAL A 203 -46.88 9.66 69.96
N ASP A 204 -46.82 10.19 71.18
CA ASP A 204 -47.69 11.22 71.74
C ASP A 204 -47.73 12.45 70.83
N ALA A 205 -48.91 12.76 70.28
CA ALA A 205 -49.13 13.84 69.34
C ALA A 205 -49.20 15.18 70.10
N GLY A 206 -48.04 15.67 70.55
CA GLY A 206 -47.88 17.07 70.91
C GLY A 206 -48.20 17.92 69.69
N ALA A 207 -49.34 18.63 69.73
CA ALA A 207 -49.83 19.48 68.65
C ALA A 207 -48.75 20.48 68.23
N ALA A 208 -48.07 20.19 67.11
CA ALA A 208 -47.11 21.09 66.51
C ALA A 208 -47.80 22.44 66.23
N PRO A 209 -47.12 23.57 66.49
CA PRO A 209 -47.72 24.88 66.30
C PRO A 209 -48.16 25.06 64.84
N PRO A 210 -49.35 25.64 64.57
CA PRO A 210 -49.94 25.70 63.23
C PRO A 210 -49.10 26.49 62.20
N GLU A 211 -48.16 27.32 62.67
CA GLU A 211 -47.21 28.05 61.83
C GLU A 211 -46.22 27.11 61.12
N ASP A 212 -45.77 26.05 61.79
CA ASP A 212 -44.83 25.08 61.22
C ASP A 212 -45.49 24.25 60.12
N ALA A 213 -46.77 23.89 60.31
CA ALA A 213 -47.54 23.19 59.28
C ALA A 213 -47.72 24.02 58.00
N SER A 214 -47.81 25.34 58.12
CA SER A 214 -47.98 26.25 56.98
C SER A 214 -46.67 26.45 56.22
N ARG A 215 -45.54 26.55 56.93
CA ARG A 215 -44.19 26.58 56.33
C ARG A 215 -43.87 25.28 55.61
N LEU A 216 -44.11 24.13 56.24
CA LEU A 216 -43.87 22.82 55.63
C LEU A 216 -44.69 22.62 54.35
N ARG A 217 -45.94 23.10 54.29
CA ARG A 217 -46.75 23.06 53.07
C ARG A 217 -46.13 23.89 51.95
N ALA A 218 -45.66 25.10 52.26
CA ALA A 218 -44.97 25.94 51.28
C ALA A 218 -43.66 25.31 50.78
N ASP A 219 -42.88 24.68 51.66
CA ASP A 219 -41.65 23.96 51.30
C ASP A 219 -41.94 22.75 50.40
N ILE A 220 -43.01 21.99 50.71
CA ILE A 220 -43.46 20.88 49.85
C ILE A 220 -43.88 21.41 48.48
N GLU A 221 -44.62 22.51 48.40
CA GLU A 221 -45.02 23.09 47.12
C GLU A 221 -43.84 23.58 46.28
N THR A 222 -42.86 24.24 46.91
CA THR A 222 -41.67 24.74 46.21
C THR A 222 -40.80 23.60 45.70
N THR A 223 -40.52 22.60 46.55
CA THR A 223 -39.75 21.40 46.15
C THR A 223 -40.49 20.58 45.09
N THR A 224 -41.82 20.49 45.16
CA THR A 224 -42.63 19.82 44.13
C THR A 224 -42.59 20.57 42.80
N LYS A 225 -42.69 21.91 42.81
CA LYS A 225 -42.55 22.74 41.61
C LYS A 225 -41.16 22.59 41.00
N GLU A 226 -40.10 22.66 41.81
CA GLU A 226 -38.73 22.48 41.35
C GLU A 226 -38.52 21.06 40.75
N ALA A 227 -38.99 20.01 41.43
CA ALA A 227 -38.91 18.64 40.93
C ALA A 227 -39.62 18.50 39.57
N ASN A 228 -40.82 19.08 39.42
CA ASN A 228 -41.54 19.07 38.14
C ASN A 228 -40.78 19.81 37.04
N THR A 229 -40.12 20.93 37.34
CA THR A 229 -39.28 21.63 36.35
C THR A 229 -38.08 20.78 35.92
N ARG A 230 -37.41 20.09 36.86
CA ARG A 230 -36.30 19.18 36.56
C ARG A 230 -36.76 17.97 35.73
N ILE A 231 -37.93 17.41 36.03
CA ILE A 231 -38.53 16.31 35.26
C ILE A 231 -38.82 16.75 33.82
N ASN A 232 -39.37 17.94 33.62
CA ASN A 232 -39.63 18.47 32.28
C ASN A 232 -38.33 18.71 31.51
N GLN A 233 -37.32 19.33 32.15
CA GLN A 233 -35.98 19.52 31.55
C GLN A 233 -35.33 18.19 31.16
N ALA A 234 -35.40 17.18 32.03
CA ALA A 234 -34.89 15.85 31.73
C ALA A 234 -35.65 15.19 30.57
N SER A 235 -36.97 15.35 30.51
CA SER A 235 -37.82 14.82 29.44
C SER A 235 -37.49 15.45 28.08
N ASP A 236 -37.24 16.76 28.03
CA ASP A 236 -36.82 17.47 26.82
C ASP A 236 -35.39 17.07 26.41
N ALA A 237 -34.47 16.90 27.37
CA ALA A 237 -33.14 16.37 27.09
C ALA A 237 -33.20 14.95 26.50
N ILE A 238 -34.03 14.06 27.05
CA ILE A 238 -34.23 12.71 26.51
C ILE A 238 -34.81 12.77 25.10
N ARG A 239 -35.77 13.66 24.84
CA ARG A 239 -36.36 13.84 23.51
C ARG A 239 -35.32 14.28 22.48
N THR A 240 -34.55 15.32 22.77
CA THR A 240 -33.49 15.81 21.88
C THR A 240 -32.39 14.77 21.64
N LEU A 241 -32.03 13.98 22.65
CA LEU A 241 -31.08 12.87 22.50
C LEU A 241 -31.64 11.76 21.61
N ARG A 242 -32.92 11.40 21.74
CA ARG A 242 -33.58 10.41 20.86
C ARG A 242 -33.61 10.89 19.41
N GLU A 243 -33.92 12.15 19.16
CA GLU A 243 -33.89 12.74 17.81
C GLU A 243 -32.48 12.75 17.21
N ARG A 244 -31.45 13.08 18.01
CA ARG A 244 -30.06 13.01 17.55
C ARG A 244 -29.62 11.58 17.24
N LEU A 245 -30.03 10.61 18.07
CA LEU A 245 -29.71 9.20 17.86
C LEU A 245 -30.38 8.67 16.59
N SER A 246 -31.66 8.97 16.37
CA SER A 246 -32.37 8.55 15.17
C SER A 246 -31.79 9.18 13.89
N ALA A 247 -31.40 10.46 13.95
CA ALA A 247 -30.71 11.13 12.84
C ALA A 247 -29.35 10.47 12.53
N LYS A 248 -28.56 10.15 13.56
CA LYS A 248 -27.28 9.44 13.40
C LYS A 248 -27.45 8.02 12.86
N GLN A 249 -28.50 7.33 13.28
CA GLN A 249 -28.84 6.00 12.77
C GLN A 249 -29.23 6.05 11.29
N ALA A 250 -30.02 7.05 10.87
CA ALA A 250 -30.38 7.25 9.46
C ALA A 250 -29.14 7.59 8.59
N GLU A 251 -28.22 8.43 9.11
CA GLU A 251 -26.95 8.75 8.44
C GLU A 251 -26.08 7.49 8.28
N HIS A 252 -25.98 6.66 9.32
CA HIS A 252 -25.23 5.40 9.26
C HIS A 252 -25.80 4.43 8.22
N GLU A 253 -27.11 4.26 8.16
CA GLU A 253 -27.77 3.44 7.15
C GLU A 253 -27.57 3.98 5.72
N ARG A 254 -27.55 5.31 5.56
CA ARG A 254 -27.20 5.93 4.28
C ARG A 254 -25.76 5.61 3.87
N LEU A 255 -24.78 5.82 4.74
CA LEU A 255 -23.37 5.53 4.46
C LEU A 255 -23.14 4.04 4.17
N LYS A 256 -23.89 3.15 4.83
CA LYS A 256 -23.87 1.70 4.56
C LYS A 256 -24.34 1.39 3.13
N LYS A 257 -25.42 2.04 2.67
CA LYS A 257 -25.91 1.90 1.28
C LYS A 257 -24.90 2.45 0.27
N GLU A 258 -24.34 3.63 0.51
CA GLU A 258 -23.31 4.24 -0.36
C GLU A 258 -22.07 3.33 -0.46
N THR A 259 -21.61 2.79 0.68
CA THR A 259 -20.49 1.84 0.70
C THR A 259 -20.80 0.56 -0.09
N ALA A 260 -22.04 0.07 -0.03
CA ALA A 260 -22.47 -1.11 -0.80
C ALA A 260 -22.53 -0.83 -2.31
N LEU A 261 -22.92 0.38 -2.72
CA LEU A 261 -22.89 0.80 -4.12
C LEU A 261 -21.45 0.88 -4.64
N VAL A 262 -20.56 1.59 -3.94
CA VAL A 262 -19.14 1.71 -4.33
C VAL A 262 -18.46 0.34 -4.41
N ARG A 263 -18.86 -0.63 -3.56
CA ARG A 263 -18.38 -2.02 -3.68
C ARG A 263 -18.82 -2.68 -4.99
N ARG A 264 -20.10 -2.59 -5.34
CA ARG A 264 -20.62 -3.16 -6.59
C ARG A 264 -19.94 -2.54 -7.81
N ASP A 265 -19.69 -1.23 -7.77
CA ASP A 265 -19.00 -0.53 -8.86
C ASP A 265 -17.53 -0.97 -8.97
N ALA A 266 -16.85 -1.18 -7.84
CA ALA A 266 -15.49 -1.71 -7.82
C ALA A 266 -15.42 -3.14 -8.38
N ASP A 267 -16.33 -4.02 -7.95
CA ASP A 267 -16.42 -5.41 -8.45
C ASP A 267 -16.71 -5.42 -9.96
N ALA A 268 -17.58 -4.54 -10.45
CA ALA A 268 -17.85 -4.38 -11.87
C ALA A 268 -16.59 -3.96 -12.67
N LEU A 269 -15.84 -2.98 -12.17
CA LEU A 269 -14.58 -2.54 -12.79
C LEU A 269 -13.49 -3.61 -12.74
N GLU A 270 -13.44 -4.45 -11.70
CA GLU A 270 -12.53 -5.59 -11.64
C GLU A 270 -12.86 -6.60 -12.75
N THR A 271 -14.14 -6.95 -12.93
CA THR A 271 -14.54 -7.85 -14.01
C THR A 271 -14.27 -7.28 -15.40
N GLU A 272 -14.46 -5.98 -15.60
CA GLU A 272 -14.14 -5.31 -16.87
C GLU A 272 -12.62 -5.33 -17.15
N ASN A 273 -11.79 -5.05 -16.13
CA ASN A 273 -10.34 -5.14 -16.24
C ASN A 273 -9.86 -6.56 -16.56
N GLU A 274 -10.46 -7.58 -15.95
CA GLU A 274 -10.17 -8.97 -16.29
C GLU A 274 -10.52 -9.29 -17.74
N GLN A 275 -11.69 -8.83 -18.22
CA GLN A 275 -12.09 -8.99 -19.62
C GLN A 275 -11.13 -8.28 -20.57
N LEU A 276 -10.71 -7.05 -20.25
CA LEU A 276 -9.74 -6.30 -21.05
C LEU A 276 -8.38 -6.99 -21.06
N ARG A 277 -7.94 -7.52 -19.92
CA ARG A 277 -6.71 -8.31 -19.82
C ARG A 277 -6.77 -9.56 -20.70
N LEU A 278 -7.87 -10.30 -20.66
CA LEU A 278 -8.08 -11.46 -21.54
C LEU A 278 -8.12 -11.08 -23.03
N ARG A 279 -8.70 -9.92 -23.38
CA ARG A 279 -8.70 -9.40 -24.75
C ARG A 279 -7.30 -9.01 -25.22
N LEU A 280 -6.51 -8.36 -24.35
CA LEU A 280 -5.11 -8.03 -24.63
C LEU A 280 -4.27 -9.30 -24.78
N GLU A 281 -4.49 -10.31 -23.94
CA GLU A 281 -3.81 -11.59 -24.04
C GLU A 281 -4.16 -12.34 -25.33
N ARG A 282 -5.44 -12.37 -25.73
CA ARG A 282 -5.86 -12.93 -27.03
C ARG A 282 -5.20 -12.19 -28.19
N ARG A 283 -5.22 -10.86 -28.19
CA ARG A 283 -4.54 -10.05 -29.21
C ARG A 283 -3.05 -10.31 -29.23
N ALA A 284 -2.40 -10.44 -28.07
CA ALA A 284 -0.97 -10.75 -27.98
C ALA A 284 -0.65 -12.13 -28.60
N ARG A 285 -1.56 -13.11 -28.48
CA ARG A 285 -1.43 -14.42 -29.14
C ARG A 285 -1.70 -14.34 -30.65
N GLU A 286 -2.72 -13.58 -31.07
CA GLU A 286 -3.08 -13.41 -32.49
C GLU A 286 -2.04 -12.61 -33.28
N LEU A 287 -1.39 -11.64 -32.65
CA LEU A 287 -0.40 -10.76 -33.25
C LEU A 287 0.96 -11.44 -33.51
N GLY A 288 1.03 -12.75 -33.29
CA GLY A 288 2.22 -13.57 -33.45
C GLY A 288 3.20 -13.40 -32.31
N SER A 289 4.09 -14.38 -32.15
CA SER A 289 5.26 -14.22 -31.28
C SER A 289 6.01 -12.96 -31.74
N PRO A 290 6.59 -12.15 -30.82
CA PRO A 290 7.47 -11.05 -31.22
C PRO A 290 8.57 -11.53 -32.18
N GLY A 291 9.00 -12.79 -32.09
CA GLY A 291 9.91 -13.41 -33.06
C GLY A 291 9.36 -13.47 -34.50
N GLU A 292 8.07 -13.80 -34.69
CA GLU A 292 7.44 -13.84 -36.02
C GLU A 292 7.36 -12.44 -36.63
N ARG A 293 7.04 -11.43 -35.82
CA ARG A 293 7.08 -10.03 -36.25
C ARG A 293 8.49 -9.58 -36.63
N ASP A 294 9.50 -9.96 -35.86
CA ASP A 294 10.88 -9.62 -36.16
C ASP A 294 11.41 -10.37 -37.41
N GLU A 295 10.90 -11.57 -37.66
CA GLU A 295 11.18 -12.33 -38.89
C GLU A 295 10.51 -11.69 -40.11
N GLU A 296 9.24 -11.30 -40.01
CA GLU A 296 8.50 -10.55 -41.02
C GLU A 296 9.24 -9.25 -41.35
N VAL A 297 9.64 -8.47 -40.33
CA VAL A 297 10.41 -7.23 -40.52
C VAL A 297 11.75 -7.51 -41.20
N ARG A 298 12.49 -8.55 -40.79
CA ARG A 298 13.75 -8.94 -41.43
C ARG A 298 13.55 -9.41 -42.87
N ARG A 299 12.43 -10.06 -43.17
CA ARG A 299 12.07 -10.50 -44.53
C ARG A 299 11.74 -9.28 -45.41
N LEU A 300 10.87 -8.39 -44.94
CA LEU A 300 10.50 -7.16 -45.66
C LEU A 300 11.72 -6.28 -45.90
N ARG A 301 12.66 -6.16 -44.95
CA ARG A 301 13.92 -5.43 -45.16
C ARG A 301 14.78 -6.03 -46.27
N ARG A 302 14.83 -7.36 -46.37
CA ARG A 302 15.52 -8.05 -47.46
C ARG A 302 14.84 -7.80 -48.80
N GLU A 303 13.51 -7.88 -48.85
CA GLU A 303 12.73 -7.59 -50.06
C GLU A 303 12.92 -6.13 -50.53
N VAL A 304 12.95 -5.16 -49.59
CA VAL A 304 13.26 -3.75 -49.90
C VAL A 304 14.67 -3.60 -50.47
N GLY A 305 15.66 -4.33 -49.93
CA GLY A 305 17.02 -4.34 -50.47
C GLY A 305 17.07 -4.85 -51.93
N VAL A 306 16.45 -6.00 -52.19
CA VAL A 306 16.38 -6.59 -53.54
C VAL A 306 15.66 -5.66 -54.52
N LEU A 307 14.55 -5.03 -54.11
CA LEU A 307 13.85 -4.04 -54.94
C LEU A 307 14.71 -2.79 -55.21
N GLY A 308 15.55 -2.39 -54.25
CA GLY A 308 16.55 -1.34 -54.43
C GLY A 308 17.57 -1.70 -55.52
N GLU A 309 18.15 -2.90 -55.45
CA GLU A 309 19.09 -3.41 -56.46
C GLU A 309 18.44 -3.49 -57.84
N GLN A 310 17.20 -3.99 -57.93
CA GLN A 310 16.44 -4.06 -59.18
C GLN A 310 16.18 -2.67 -59.77
N LYS A 311 15.85 -1.70 -58.92
CA LYS A 311 15.66 -0.30 -59.33
C LYS A 311 16.97 0.27 -59.89
N GLU A 312 18.09 0.08 -59.20
CA GLU A 312 19.40 0.57 -59.65
C GLU A 312 19.82 -0.06 -60.99
N ALA A 313 19.61 -1.37 -61.16
CA ALA A 313 19.88 -2.05 -62.42
C ALA A 313 19.02 -1.49 -63.58
N LEU A 314 17.73 -1.23 -63.34
CA LEU A 314 16.85 -0.60 -64.33
C LEU A 314 17.29 0.83 -64.69
N VAL A 315 17.79 1.59 -63.72
CA VAL A 315 18.33 2.94 -63.95
C VAL A 315 19.57 2.87 -64.84
N LEU A 316 20.51 1.96 -64.58
CA LEU A 316 21.70 1.76 -65.43
C LEU A 316 21.32 1.39 -66.88
N ILE A 317 20.38 0.47 -67.07
CA ILE A 317 19.89 0.10 -68.42
C ILE A 317 19.27 1.31 -69.12
N LEU A 318 18.52 2.15 -68.40
CA LEU A 318 17.95 3.37 -68.97
C LEU A 318 19.04 4.36 -69.37
N GLU A 319 20.04 4.60 -68.51
CA GLU A 319 21.18 5.46 -68.82
C GLU A 319 21.93 5.00 -70.07
N ASP A 320 22.17 3.69 -70.22
CA ASP A 320 22.80 3.12 -71.41
C ASP A 320 21.95 3.31 -72.67
N LEU A 321 20.64 3.06 -72.59
CA LEU A 321 19.72 3.22 -73.74
C LEU A 321 19.58 4.67 -74.18
N TYR A 322 19.44 5.60 -73.22
CA TYR A 322 19.35 7.03 -73.52
C TYR A 322 20.70 7.60 -73.98
N GLY A 323 21.81 7.16 -73.38
CA GLY A 323 23.17 7.52 -73.81
C GLY A 323 23.48 7.06 -75.23
N ALA A 324 23.16 5.80 -75.56
CA ALA A 324 23.34 5.25 -76.91
C ALA A 324 22.51 5.99 -77.97
N LYS A 325 21.26 6.34 -77.64
CA LYS A 325 20.39 7.12 -78.54
C LYS A 325 20.95 8.52 -78.81
N GLN A 326 21.54 9.16 -77.80
CA GLN A 326 22.18 10.46 -77.95
C GLN A 326 23.44 10.39 -78.81
N GLN A 327 24.24 9.32 -78.69
CA GLN A 327 25.39 9.06 -79.56
C GLN A 327 24.98 8.80 -81.02
N GLN A 328 23.91 8.02 -81.26
CA GLN A 328 23.37 7.82 -82.61
C GLN A 328 22.87 9.13 -83.25
N GLN A 329 22.23 10.02 -82.47
CA GLN A 329 21.85 11.35 -82.96
C GLN A 329 23.06 12.23 -83.30
N GLN A 330 24.13 12.19 -82.49
CA GLN A 330 25.36 12.93 -82.79
C GLN A 330 26.07 12.42 -84.05
N GLN A 331 26.07 11.10 -84.27
CA GLN A 331 26.62 10.52 -85.50
C GLN A 331 25.77 10.86 -86.73
N GLN A 332 24.45 10.97 -86.59
CA GLN A 332 23.59 11.43 -87.70
C GLN A 332 23.72 12.93 -88.01
N GLN A 333 24.19 13.76 -87.07
CA GLN A 333 24.45 15.19 -87.32
C GLN A 333 25.82 15.49 -87.96
N GLN A 334 26.72 14.52 -88.12
CA GLN A 334 27.98 14.71 -88.84
C GLN A 334 27.90 14.45 -90.35
N GLN A 335 26.72 14.24 -90.92
CA GLN A 335 26.56 14.32 -92.37
C GLN A 335 26.45 15.79 -92.81
N PRO A 336 27.32 16.26 -93.73
CA PRO A 336 27.31 17.63 -94.21
C PRO A 336 26.11 17.86 -95.15
N GLY A 337 25.14 18.64 -94.66
CA GLY A 337 24.36 19.64 -95.39
C GLY A 337 23.63 19.26 -96.69
N VAL A 338 22.31 19.29 -96.64
CA VAL A 338 21.52 20.02 -97.66
C VAL A 338 20.67 21.06 -96.89
N PRO A 339 20.69 22.35 -97.28
CA PRO A 339 20.03 23.41 -96.53
C PRO A 339 18.55 23.48 -96.91
N GLN A 340 17.65 23.58 -95.93
CA GLN A 340 16.35 24.19 -96.20
C GLN A 340 15.81 25.01 -95.03
N ALA A 341 15.31 26.17 -95.43
CA ALA A 341 14.89 27.32 -94.68
C ALA A 341 13.78 27.10 -93.65
N GLY A 342 13.90 27.83 -92.54
CA GLY A 342 12.92 28.88 -92.21
C GLY A 342 11.70 28.49 -91.37
N GLY A 343 11.62 29.10 -90.17
CA GLY A 343 10.33 29.53 -89.62
C GLY A 343 10.08 29.19 -88.14
N PRO A 344 9.27 29.99 -87.41
CA PRO A 344 9.62 30.42 -86.06
C PRO A 344 8.59 30.07 -84.96
N GLY A 345 9.00 30.21 -83.69
CA GLY A 345 8.14 30.83 -82.67
C GLY A 345 7.62 29.97 -81.52
N ASN A 346 7.57 30.63 -80.34
CA ASN A 346 6.92 30.29 -79.07
C ASN A 346 7.57 29.16 -78.25
N GLY A 347 8.16 29.38 -77.07
CA GLY A 347 7.92 30.41 -76.07
C GLY A 347 6.84 29.94 -75.09
N THR A 348 7.24 29.38 -73.94
CA THR A 348 6.56 29.60 -72.65
C THR A 348 7.35 29.01 -71.49
N ALA A 349 7.41 29.82 -70.43
CA ALA A 349 8.17 29.66 -69.22
C ALA A 349 7.57 28.61 -68.27
N GLY A 350 8.40 28.03 -67.40
CA GLY A 350 7.93 27.02 -66.44
C GLY A 350 8.93 26.55 -65.39
N LYS A 351 9.48 27.49 -64.61
CA LYS A 351 9.69 27.40 -63.14
C LYS A 351 10.54 26.24 -62.55
N PRO A 352 11.69 26.53 -61.89
CA PRO A 352 12.40 25.55 -61.07
C PRO A 352 11.86 25.54 -59.62
N LEU A 353 11.52 24.36 -59.10
CA LEU A 353 11.40 24.06 -57.67
C LEU A 353 12.31 22.84 -57.45
N SER A 354 13.53 23.01 -56.94
CA SER A 354 13.87 23.25 -55.54
C SER A 354 13.06 22.35 -54.58
N ALA A 355 13.51 21.12 -54.43
CA ALA A 355 13.20 20.30 -53.25
C ALA A 355 14.51 19.67 -52.76
N ALA A 356 15.07 20.30 -51.72
CA ALA A 356 16.15 19.77 -50.93
C ALA A 356 15.69 18.49 -50.22
N CYS A 357 16.47 17.42 -50.34
CA CYS A 357 16.41 16.28 -49.43
C CYS A 357 17.57 16.41 -48.43
N PRO A 358 17.34 16.23 -47.12
CA PRO A 358 18.39 16.27 -46.11
C PRO A 358 19.21 14.96 -46.11
N PRO A 359 20.52 15.00 -45.82
CA PRO A 359 21.29 13.80 -45.54
C PRO A 359 21.03 13.36 -44.09
N ALA A 360 20.13 12.40 -43.90
CA ALA A 360 20.00 11.69 -42.63
C ALA A 360 21.09 10.61 -42.55
N GLY A 361 22.26 10.99 -42.04
CA GLY A 361 23.25 10.06 -41.54
C GLY A 361 22.77 9.44 -40.23
N CYS A 362 22.38 8.17 -40.27
CA CYS A 362 22.27 7.33 -39.07
C CYS A 362 23.47 6.38 -39.05
N ALA A 363 24.55 6.81 -38.41
CA ALA A 363 25.62 5.92 -37.97
C ALA A 363 25.03 4.99 -36.90
N VAL A 364 24.91 3.71 -37.24
CA VAL A 364 24.57 2.64 -36.29
C VAL A 364 25.88 2.12 -35.73
N ASP A 365 26.25 2.63 -34.54
CA ASP A 365 27.30 2.06 -33.72
C ASP A 365 26.92 0.62 -33.36
N THR A 366 27.71 -0.32 -33.87
CA THR A 366 27.60 -1.74 -33.56
C THR A 366 28.62 -2.04 -32.46
N PRO A 367 28.21 -2.38 -31.22
CA PRO A 367 29.17 -2.75 -30.19
C PRO A 367 29.78 -4.14 -30.46
N PRO A 368 31.07 -4.36 -30.18
CA PRO A 368 31.72 -5.65 -30.35
C PRO A 368 31.26 -6.67 -29.30
N PRO A 369 31.18 -7.98 -29.64
CA PRO A 369 30.85 -9.03 -28.69
C PRO A 369 32.05 -9.32 -27.78
N GLY A 370 32.02 -8.80 -26.56
CA GLY A 370 33.05 -8.98 -25.54
C GLY A 370 32.76 -10.16 -24.60
N ALA A 371 33.48 -11.25 -24.82
CA ALA A 371 34.04 -12.21 -23.86
C ALA A 371 33.26 -12.53 -22.55
N LEU A 372 32.62 -13.69 -22.55
CA LEU A 372 32.35 -14.49 -21.36
C LEU A 372 33.68 -15.08 -20.82
N MET A 373 34.22 -14.51 -19.74
CA MET A 373 35.26 -15.14 -18.92
C MET A 373 34.64 -15.49 -17.56
N GLY A 374 34.75 -16.77 -17.20
CA GLY A 374 34.19 -17.36 -15.99
C GLY A 374 34.84 -16.81 -14.72
N ALA A 375 33.98 -16.50 -13.74
CA ALA A 375 34.40 -16.23 -12.37
C ALA A 375 34.57 -17.55 -11.60
N PRO A 376 35.66 -17.72 -10.83
CA PRO A 376 35.86 -18.89 -9.97
C PRO A 376 34.90 -18.85 -8.77
N SER A 377 34.30 -20.01 -8.49
CA SER A 377 33.43 -20.26 -7.33
C SER A 377 34.20 -20.06 -6.02
N ALA A 378 33.82 -19.03 -5.27
CA ALA A 378 34.29 -18.81 -3.90
C ALA A 378 33.60 -19.77 -2.91
N PRO A 379 34.31 -20.22 -1.84
CA PRO A 379 33.80 -21.19 -0.87
C PRO A 379 32.71 -20.59 0.02
N GLU A 380 31.67 -21.40 0.25
CA GLU A 380 30.49 -21.10 1.05
C GLU A 380 30.87 -20.82 2.52
N PRO A 381 30.64 -19.62 3.07
CA PRO A 381 30.88 -19.36 4.49
C PRO A 381 29.78 -20.05 5.32
N ALA A 382 30.21 -20.69 6.40
CA ALA A 382 29.37 -21.44 7.33
C ALA A 382 28.10 -20.65 7.71
N ALA A 383 26.94 -21.28 7.49
CA ALA A 383 25.64 -20.73 7.82
C ALA A 383 25.48 -20.62 9.34
N GLU A 384 25.76 -19.44 9.89
CA GLU A 384 25.40 -19.10 11.26
C GLU A 384 23.87 -19.07 11.42
N THR A 385 23.42 -19.68 12.52
CA THR A 385 22.05 -20.11 12.77
C THR A 385 21.31 -19.00 13.54
N TRP A 386 20.77 -18.00 12.83
CA TRP A 386 20.13 -16.81 13.44
C TRP A 386 18.59 -16.92 13.62
N THR A 387 17.99 -18.10 13.51
CA THR A 387 16.53 -18.30 13.39
C THR A 387 15.70 -18.17 14.68
N ASN A 388 16.21 -17.64 15.79
CA ASN A 388 15.53 -17.70 17.10
C ASN A 388 15.27 -16.36 17.83
N LEU A 389 15.28 -15.21 17.15
CA LEU A 389 15.06 -13.91 17.83
C LEU A 389 13.67 -13.28 17.62
N LEU A 390 12.78 -13.88 16.82
CA LEU A 390 11.38 -13.47 16.77
C LEU A 390 10.55 -14.39 17.69
N PRO A 391 9.79 -13.84 18.65
CA PRO A 391 8.89 -14.64 19.48
C PRO A 391 7.92 -15.38 18.56
N ARG A 392 7.73 -16.68 18.83
CA ARG A 392 6.86 -17.51 18.00
C ARG A 392 5.44 -16.94 18.06
N PRO A 393 4.68 -16.90 16.95
CA PRO A 393 3.32 -16.35 16.95
C PRO A 393 2.43 -16.96 18.05
N SER A 394 2.62 -18.25 18.38
CA SER A 394 1.93 -18.91 19.48
C SER A 394 2.11 -18.23 20.85
N GLU A 395 3.25 -17.60 21.10
CA GLU A 395 3.54 -16.87 22.36
C GLU A 395 2.88 -15.49 22.39
N LEU A 396 2.64 -14.87 21.24
CA LEU A 396 1.93 -13.59 21.15
C LEU A 396 0.43 -13.75 21.38
N PHE A 397 -0.16 -14.88 20.96
CA PHE A 397 -1.61 -15.13 21.08
C PHE A 397 -2.03 -15.88 22.36
N ALA A 398 -1.11 -16.54 23.06
CA ALA A 398 -1.42 -17.25 24.31
C ALA A 398 -1.59 -16.32 25.53
N SER A 399 -1.28 -15.03 25.41
CA SER A 399 -1.23 -14.10 26.56
C SER A 399 -2.60 -13.57 27.04
N GLY A 400 -3.74 -14.01 26.50
CA GLY A 400 -5.08 -13.62 26.98
C GLY A 400 -5.44 -12.13 26.79
N VAL A 401 -4.57 -11.33 26.18
CA VAL A 401 -4.68 -9.85 26.13
C VAL A 401 -5.82 -9.33 25.22
N LEU A 402 -6.51 -10.21 24.47
CA LEU A 402 -7.67 -9.82 23.66
C LEU A 402 -8.99 -9.79 24.44
N GLU A 403 -9.02 -10.20 25.72
CA GLU A 403 -10.24 -10.18 26.54
C GLU A 403 -10.56 -8.79 27.13
N ASP A 404 -9.59 -7.87 27.20
CA ASP A 404 -9.75 -6.53 27.81
C ASP A 404 -10.29 -5.44 26.86
N LEU A 405 -10.80 -5.80 25.67
CA LEU A 405 -11.38 -4.85 24.71
C LEU A 405 -12.90 -5.00 24.52
N ARG A 406 -13.62 -5.53 25.52
CA ARG A 406 -15.09 -5.55 25.55
C ARG A 406 -15.69 -4.46 26.42
#